data_AF-A0AAC9FYR9-F1
#
_entry.id   AF-A0AAC9FYR9-F1
#
_cell.length_a   1.000
_cell.length_b   1.000
_cell.length_c   1.000
_cell.angle_alpha   90.00
_cell.angle_beta   90.00
_cell.angle_gamma   90.00
#
_symmetry.space_group_name_H-M   'P 1'
#
loop_
_entity.id
_entity.type
_entity.pdbx_description
1 polymer ?
#
loop_
_entity_poly.entity_id
_entity_poly.type
_entity_poly.pdbx_seq_one_letter_code
_entity_poly.pdbx_strand_id
1 'polypeptide(L)'
;MESPENAVTVETLCDYIEALDGDQRVFRKVNNNALLVPVEAVFKLLHTSLQEVARAARIHKPYLPVDKTFLKMLKAPHQVPSRGTLLRLLKEAPHQTILQAFIDQEANGYVWVTGEAWSSLFASPLFIHQTARDFWIAFVRDAATLNAVDLHSDKDRVVKLRTYADSPLVDRFGCSTVRATLQDRLRSSWAEEMPEDDQIILYVFVADRLAVLMRILAWLVADMVVDIWGMIERDNMQEIIPFDDVLPSIDPATREWSNPMTRALEQLAKRAGWKGNQRAITFLGSLWDRHDPEGKEPGSRTRSLRNWEQRRKGRPKFETFVGLARTVTVEQALLSNESPEGRDYDTWMQAAILRIGETLSELLHSLTRMGVEAHCITGIMDAYRQEYRFARKALGKPMSSS
;
A
#
# COMPACT_ATOMS: atom_id res chain seq x y z
N MET A 1 4.24 46.67 1.34
CA MET A 1 3.41 46.15 2.44
C MET A 1 2.63 45.00 1.85
N GLU A 2 3.21 43.81 1.87
CA GLU A 2 2.50 42.58 1.51
C GLU A 2 1.52 42.29 2.66
N SER A 3 0.24 42.11 2.33
CA SER A 3 -0.75 41.64 3.29
C SER A 3 -0.29 40.30 3.86
N PRO A 4 -0.46 40.03 5.17
CA PRO A 4 -0.15 38.71 5.69
C PRO A 4 -1.09 37.72 5.00
N GLU A 5 -0.54 36.77 4.24
CA GLU A 5 -1.29 35.60 3.82
C GLU A 5 -1.94 35.02 5.07
N ASN A 6 -3.28 35.01 5.11
CA ASN A 6 -4.03 34.46 6.24
C ASN A 6 -3.65 32.98 6.38
N ALA A 7 -2.71 32.68 7.27
CA ALA A 7 -2.32 31.31 7.56
C ALA A 7 -3.57 30.54 8.02
N VAL A 8 -3.96 29.52 7.27
CA VAL A 8 -5.11 28.68 7.60
C VAL A 8 -4.79 27.93 8.88
N THR A 9 -5.53 28.22 9.95
CA THR A 9 -5.42 27.55 11.25
C THR A 9 -6.48 26.47 11.40
N VAL A 10 -6.31 25.61 12.41
CA VAL A 10 -7.30 24.59 12.75
C VAL A 10 -8.66 25.20 13.07
N GLU A 11 -8.70 26.36 13.73
CA GLU A 11 -9.93 27.10 14.06
C GLU A 11 -10.64 27.59 12.79
N THR A 12 -9.90 28.25 11.90
CA THR A 12 -10.47 28.76 10.64
C THR A 12 -11.00 27.63 9.75
N LEU A 13 -10.34 26.47 9.77
CA LEU A 13 -10.78 25.28 9.05
C LEU A 13 -12.03 24.66 9.69
N CYS A 14 -12.14 24.65 11.02
CA CYS A 14 -13.37 24.23 11.70
C CYS A 14 -14.53 25.16 11.37
N ASP A 15 -14.31 26.48 11.39
CA ASP A 15 -15.34 27.48 11.06
C ASP A 15 -15.86 27.27 9.62
N TYR A 16 -14.95 27.00 8.68
CA TYR A 16 -15.31 26.71 7.29
C TYR A 16 -16.15 25.43 7.16
N ILE A 17 -15.76 24.33 7.84
CA ILE A 17 -16.53 23.07 7.83
C ILE A 17 -17.93 23.26 8.42
N GLU A 18 -18.05 24.00 9.52
CA GLU A 18 -19.34 24.30 10.17
C GLU A 18 -20.25 25.16 9.27
N ALA A 19 -19.67 26.10 8.52
CA ALA A 19 -20.42 26.90 7.54
C ALA A 19 -20.96 26.05 6.38
N LEU A 20 -20.16 25.10 5.85
CA LEU A 20 -20.58 24.20 4.78
C LEU A 20 -21.77 23.30 5.18
N ASP A 21 -21.79 22.83 6.43
CA ASP A 21 -22.90 22.01 6.96
C ASP A 21 -24.21 22.80 7.00
N GLY A 22 -24.14 24.09 7.37
CA GLY A 22 -25.28 24.99 7.40
C GLY A 22 -25.92 25.23 6.01
N ASP A 23 -25.12 25.21 4.96
CA ASP A 23 -25.56 25.46 3.58
C ASP A 23 -26.24 24.24 2.90
N GLN A 24 -26.23 23.05 3.53
CA GLN A 24 -26.79 21.80 2.98
C GLN A 24 -26.33 21.47 1.53
N ARG A 25 -25.07 21.80 1.19
CA ARG A 25 -24.56 21.59 -0.18
C ARG A 25 -24.49 20.10 -0.52
N VAL A 26 -25.01 19.74 -1.69
CA VAL A 26 -25.00 18.36 -2.20
C VAL A 26 -23.99 18.23 -3.34
N PHE A 27 -22.98 17.37 -3.14
CA PHE A 27 -21.97 17.07 -4.15
C PHE A 27 -22.19 15.69 -4.76
N ARG A 28 -21.92 15.55 -6.06
CA ARG A 28 -21.99 14.24 -6.72
C ARG A 28 -20.88 13.33 -6.17
N LYS A 29 -21.26 12.21 -5.55
CA LYS A 29 -20.30 11.19 -5.12
C LYS A 29 -19.82 10.35 -6.31
N VAL A 30 -18.50 10.28 -6.51
CA VAL A 30 -17.86 9.45 -7.52
C VAL A 30 -17.54 8.09 -6.92
N ASN A 31 -18.16 7.03 -7.44
CA ASN A 31 -17.96 5.65 -6.97
C ASN A 31 -16.96 4.85 -7.83
N ASN A 32 -16.53 5.40 -8.96
CA ASN A 32 -15.52 4.78 -9.81
C ASN A 32 -14.18 4.68 -9.07
N ASN A 33 -13.47 3.57 -9.27
CA ASN A 33 -12.23 3.23 -8.60
C ASN A 33 -11.21 2.70 -9.62
N ALA A 34 -11.14 3.34 -10.77
CA ALA A 34 -10.15 3.06 -11.78
C ALA A 34 -8.76 3.41 -11.22
N LEU A 35 -7.79 2.49 -11.37
CA LEU A 35 -6.40 2.59 -10.89
C LEU A 35 -6.19 2.62 -9.36
N LEU A 36 -7.08 3.24 -8.58
CA LEU A 36 -6.99 3.26 -7.12
C LEU A 36 -8.15 2.49 -6.47
N VAL A 37 -7.81 1.62 -5.53
CA VAL A 37 -8.78 0.97 -4.63
C VAL A 37 -9.02 1.84 -3.40
N PRO A 38 -10.18 1.75 -2.73
CA PRO A 38 -10.38 2.37 -1.43
C PRO A 38 -9.29 1.97 -0.42
N VAL A 39 -8.83 2.90 0.40
CA VAL A 39 -7.76 2.66 1.39
C VAL A 39 -8.13 1.53 2.36
N GLU A 40 -9.41 1.41 2.73
CA GLU A 40 -9.90 0.32 3.57
C GLU A 40 -9.75 -1.05 2.92
N ALA A 41 -9.82 -1.14 1.59
CA ALA A 41 -9.56 -2.37 0.86
C ALA A 41 -8.08 -2.75 0.93
N VAL A 42 -7.17 -1.76 0.91
CA VAL A 42 -5.73 -1.99 1.14
C VAL A 42 -5.47 -2.48 2.56
N PHE A 43 -6.11 -1.90 3.57
CA PHE A 43 -5.99 -2.39 4.95
C PHE A 43 -6.46 -3.83 5.09
N LYS A 44 -7.60 -4.18 4.48
CA LYS A 44 -8.07 -5.59 4.45
C LYS A 44 -7.08 -6.49 3.73
N LEU A 45 -6.50 -6.03 2.62
CA LEU A 45 -5.46 -6.76 1.89
C LEU A 45 -4.23 -7.01 2.78
N LEU A 46 -3.82 -6.02 3.57
CA LEU A 46 -2.72 -6.11 4.56
C LEU A 46 -3.12 -6.80 5.88
N HIS A 47 -4.30 -7.42 5.94
CA HIS A 47 -4.84 -8.07 7.13
C HIS A 47 -4.86 -7.16 8.38
N THR A 48 -5.28 -5.91 8.17
CA THR A 48 -5.48 -4.93 9.23
C THR A 48 -6.78 -4.14 9.01
N SER A 49 -7.03 -3.12 9.84
CA SER A 49 -8.20 -2.28 9.80
C SER A 49 -7.87 -0.85 10.19
N LEU A 50 -8.71 0.10 9.75
CA LEU A 50 -8.62 1.49 10.17
C LEU A 50 -8.69 1.64 11.71
N GLN A 51 -9.41 0.73 12.39
CA GLN A 51 -9.50 0.73 13.84
C GLN A 51 -8.16 0.38 14.50
N GLU A 52 -7.46 -0.62 13.99
CA GLU A 52 -6.12 -0.99 14.50
C GLU A 52 -5.10 0.12 14.24
N VAL A 53 -5.13 0.72 13.05
CA VAL A 53 -4.29 1.87 12.71
C VAL A 53 -4.56 3.05 13.64
N ALA A 54 -5.82 3.40 13.88
CA ALA A 54 -6.19 4.49 14.79
C ALA A 54 -5.78 4.21 16.24
N ARG A 55 -5.90 2.95 16.72
CA ARG A 55 -5.42 2.55 18.04
C ARG A 55 -3.91 2.69 18.16
N ALA A 56 -3.16 2.25 17.15
CA ALA A 56 -1.71 2.41 17.11
C ALA A 56 -1.29 3.89 17.08
N ALA A 57 -1.93 4.72 16.25
CA ALA A 57 -1.67 6.15 16.18
C ALA A 57 -1.87 6.85 17.53
N ARG A 58 -2.90 6.45 18.29
CA ARG A 58 -3.20 7.02 19.61
C ARG A 58 -2.12 6.74 20.67
N ILE A 59 -1.34 5.66 20.54
CA ILE A 59 -0.20 5.39 21.43
C ILE A 59 0.80 6.55 21.37
N HIS A 60 1.03 7.09 20.16
CA HIS A 60 1.95 8.22 19.95
C HIS A 60 1.26 9.59 20.02
N LYS A 61 -0.05 9.64 19.75
CA LYS A 61 -0.86 10.87 19.73
C LYS A 61 -2.09 10.71 20.64
N PRO A 62 -1.94 10.83 21.98
CA PRO A 62 -3.01 10.53 22.93
C PRO A 62 -4.25 11.44 22.81
N TYR A 63 -4.09 12.61 22.21
CA TYR A 63 -5.17 13.58 21.98
C TYR A 63 -6.16 13.15 20.89
N LEU A 64 -5.81 12.18 20.03
CA LEU A 64 -6.72 11.68 19.00
C LEU A 64 -8.00 11.09 19.64
N PRO A 65 -9.14 11.04 18.92
CA PRO A 65 -10.35 10.41 19.42
C PRO A 65 -10.15 8.92 19.80
N VAL A 66 -10.98 8.40 20.71
CA VAL A 66 -10.95 6.96 21.04
C VAL A 66 -11.54 6.15 19.90
N ASP A 67 -11.21 4.87 19.86
CA ASP A 67 -11.71 3.94 18.84
C ASP A 67 -13.25 3.93 18.75
N LYS A 68 -13.97 4.02 19.88
CA LYS A 68 -15.43 4.15 19.92
C LYS A 68 -15.93 5.41 19.20
N THR A 69 -15.22 6.53 19.34
CA THR A 69 -15.57 7.79 18.68
C THR A 69 -15.33 7.69 17.17
N PHE A 70 -14.19 7.15 16.76
CA PHE A 70 -13.90 6.88 15.34
C PHE A 70 -14.96 5.95 14.72
N LEU A 71 -15.31 4.85 15.39
CA LEU A 71 -16.35 3.95 14.90
C LEU A 71 -17.71 4.62 14.78
N LYS A 72 -18.07 5.51 15.72
CA LYS A 72 -19.32 6.28 15.63
C LYS A 72 -19.31 7.19 14.40
N MET A 73 -18.19 7.88 14.14
CA MET A 73 -18.02 8.74 12.96
C MET A 73 -18.13 7.95 11.66
N LEU A 74 -17.49 6.79 11.57
CA LEU A 74 -17.56 5.93 10.38
C LEU A 74 -18.97 5.37 10.12
N LYS A 75 -19.76 5.16 11.18
CA LYS A 75 -21.16 4.70 11.08
C LYS A 75 -22.13 5.82 10.71
N ALA A 76 -21.77 7.08 10.97
CA ALA A 76 -22.59 8.25 10.69
C ALA A 76 -21.80 9.29 9.87
N PRO A 77 -21.38 8.94 8.64
CA PRO A 77 -20.51 9.81 7.83
C PRO A 77 -21.18 11.11 7.37
N HIS A 78 -22.51 11.22 7.50
CA HIS A 78 -23.29 12.42 7.18
C HIS A 78 -23.42 13.38 8.38
N GLN A 79 -22.93 12.99 9.57
CA GLN A 79 -22.96 13.86 10.74
C GLN A 79 -21.60 14.52 10.90
N VAL A 80 -21.56 15.84 10.83
CA VAL A 80 -20.34 16.60 11.12
C VAL A 80 -19.92 16.33 12.57
N PRO A 81 -18.65 15.93 12.81
CA PRO A 81 -18.16 15.71 14.17
C PRO A 81 -18.24 16.99 15.00
N SER A 82 -18.38 16.87 16.32
CA SER A 82 -18.34 18.05 17.18
C SER A 82 -17.05 18.86 17.00
N ARG A 83 -17.10 20.18 17.17
CA ARG A 83 -15.93 21.07 17.07
C ARG A 83 -14.72 20.57 17.83
N GLY A 84 -14.90 20.11 19.08
CA GLY A 84 -13.81 19.53 19.88
C GLY A 84 -13.19 18.25 19.30
N THR A 85 -13.96 17.48 18.52
CA THR A 85 -13.47 16.32 17.77
C THR A 85 -12.70 16.77 16.54
N LEU A 86 -13.23 17.74 15.79
CA LEU A 86 -12.55 18.34 14.63
C LEU A 86 -11.20 18.94 15.01
N LEU A 87 -11.13 19.75 16.06
CA LEU A 87 -9.89 20.34 16.58
C LEU A 87 -8.82 19.27 16.89
N ARG A 88 -9.22 18.10 17.42
CA ARG A 88 -8.30 17.00 17.71
C ARG A 88 -7.82 16.28 16.46
N LEU A 89 -8.71 16.05 15.49
CA LEU A 89 -8.40 15.36 14.24
C LEU A 89 -7.51 16.22 13.33
N LEU A 90 -7.82 17.51 13.29
CA LEU A 90 -7.16 18.47 12.40
C LEU A 90 -5.90 19.08 13.04
N LYS A 91 -5.61 18.82 14.33
CA LYS A 91 -4.50 19.44 15.07
C LYS A 91 -3.16 19.45 14.31
N GLU A 92 -2.82 18.33 13.68
CA GLU A 92 -1.56 18.15 12.93
C GLU A 92 -1.83 17.86 11.45
N ALA A 93 -3.04 18.14 10.97
CA ALA A 93 -3.39 17.96 9.58
C ALA A 93 -2.85 19.13 8.73
N PRO A 94 -2.57 18.92 7.44
CA PRO A 94 -2.14 20.00 6.54
C PRO A 94 -3.32 20.92 6.22
N HIS A 95 -3.56 21.94 7.07
CA HIS A 95 -4.78 22.77 7.02
C HIS A 95 -5.01 23.43 5.66
N GLN A 96 -3.96 23.98 5.05
CA GLN A 96 -4.05 24.60 3.72
C GLN A 96 -4.49 23.60 2.65
N THR A 97 -3.93 22.39 2.67
CA THR A 97 -4.28 21.33 1.72
C THR A 97 -5.73 20.89 1.87
N ILE A 98 -6.22 20.79 3.11
CA ILE A 98 -7.62 20.43 3.37
C ILE A 98 -8.57 21.54 2.89
N LEU A 99 -8.26 22.80 3.19
CA LEU A 99 -9.07 23.92 2.70
C LEU A 99 -9.12 23.94 1.17
N GLN A 100 -7.97 23.76 0.52
CA GLN A 100 -7.91 23.71 -0.94
C GLN A 100 -8.75 22.55 -1.50
N ALA A 101 -8.73 21.37 -0.86
CA ALA A 101 -9.55 20.24 -1.28
C ALA A 101 -11.06 20.56 -1.20
N PHE A 102 -11.50 21.30 -0.18
CA PHE A 102 -12.89 21.75 -0.12
C PHE A 102 -13.23 22.77 -1.21
N ILE A 103 -12.35 23.74 -1.47
CA ILE A 103 -12.53 24.72 -2.56
C ILE A 103 -12.61 24.00 -3.91
N ASP A 104 -11.72 23.03 -4.15
CA ASP A 104 -11.70 22.25 -5.38
C ASP A 104 -12.99 21.41 -5.53
N GLN A 105 -13.47 20.82 -4.45
CA GLN A 105 -14.75 20.11 -4.41
C GLN A 105 -15.92 21.04 -4.80
N GLU A 106 -15.92 22.28 -4.30
CA GLU A 106 -16.92 23.29 -4.67
C GLU A 106 -16.86 23.65 -6.16
N ALA A 107 -15.66 23.92 -6.67
CA ALA A 107 -15.46 24.26 -8.07
C ALA A 107 -15.84 23.11 -9.01
N ASN A 108 -15.53 21.88 -8.64
CA ASN A 108 -15.73 20.71 -9.48
C ASN A 108 -17.16 20.12 -9.39
N GLY A 109 -17.89 20.37 -8.30
CA GLY A 109 -19.24 19.85 -8.08
C GLY A 109 -19.31 18.34 -7.79
N TYR A 110 -18.18 17.69 -7.51
CA TYR A 110 -18.12 16.27 -7.17
C TYR A 110 -17.07 15.95 -6.09
N VAL A 111 -17.23 14.80 -5.46
CA VAL A 111 -16.25 14.24 -4.49
C VAL A 111 -15.87 12.84 -4.91
N TRP A 112 -14.58 12.62 -5.11
CA TRP A 112 -14.02 11.28 -5.29
C TRP A 112 -13.40 10.80 -3.97
N VAL A 113 -14.23 10.17 -3.13
CA VAL A 113 -13.88 9.77 -1.76
C VAL A 113 -12.59 8.93 -1.71
N THR A 114 -12.41 8.02 -2.68
CA THR A 114 -11.18 7.22 -2.79
C THR A 114 -9.96 8.11 -3.02
N GLY A 115 -10.05 9.10 -3.92
CA GLY A 115 -9.00 10.06 -4.17
C GLY A 115 -8.67 10.90 -2.94
N GLU A 116 -9.69 11.43 -2.25
CA GLU A 116 -9.49 12.23 -1.03
C GLU A 116 -8.76 11.45 0.08
N ALA A 117 -9.13 10.18 0.27
CA ALA A 117 -8.49 9.32 1.25
C ALA A 117 -7.01 9.07 0.92
N TRP A 118 -6.68 8.81 -0.35
CA TRP A 118 -5.30 8.64 -0.80
C TRP A 118 -4.49 9.94 -0.75
N SER A 119 -5.07 11.05 -1.20
CA SER A 119 -4.44 12.38 -1.13
C SER A 119 -4.08 12.74 0.31
N SER A 120 -5.01 12.52 1.24
CA SER A 120 -4.77 12.71 2.68
C SER A 120 -3.65 11.82 3.21
N LEU A 121 -3.58 10.56 2.77
CA LEU A 121 -2.53 9.64 3.16
C LEU A 121 -1.16 10.07 2.60
N PHE A 122 -1.09 10.54 1.35
CA PHE A 122 0.15 11.02 0.73
C PHE A 122 0.61 12.38 1.27
N ALA A 123 -0.31 13.24 1.70
CA ALA A 123 -0.01 14.49 2.39
C ALA A 123 0.47 14.27 3.85
N SER A 124 0.25 13.07 4.40
CA SER A 124 0.76 12.70 5.73
C SER A 124 2.27 12.38 5.69
N PRO A 125 2.92 12.16 6.85
CA PRO A 125 4.31 11.70 6.92
C PRO A 125 4.57 10.29 6.37
N LEU A 126 3.69 9.74 5.51
CA LEU A 126 3.88 8.46 4.84
C LEU A 126 5.15 8.45 3.97
N PHE A 127 5.40 9.54 3.26
CA PHE A 127 6.66 9.79 2.56
C PHE A 127 7.50 10.81 3.32
N ILE A 128 8.81 10.60 3.35
CA ILE A 128 9.83 11.46 3.92
C ILE A 128 10.09 12.65 3.00
N HIS A 129 10.34 12.40 1.71
CA HIS A 129 10.69 13.44 0.74
C HIS A 129 9.45 14.06 0.07
N GLN A 130 9.46 15.39 -0.07
CA GLN A 130 8.35 16.14 -0.67
C GLN A 130 8.10 15.73 -2.14
N THR A 131 9.15 15.42 -2.90
CA THR A 131 9.04 14.95 -4.30
C THR A 131 8.14 13.72 -4.44
N ALA A 132 8.19 12.79 -3.48
CA ALA A 132 7.33 11.61 -3.50
C ALA A 132 5.86 11.96 -3.20
N ARG A 133 5.62 12.88 -2.27
CA ARG A 133 4.28 13.39 -1.94
C ARG A 133 3.65 14.09 -3.14
N ASP A 134 4.39 15.04 -3.74
CA ASP A 134 3.91 15.83 -4.87
C ASP A 134 3.58 14.93 -6.07
N PHE A 135 4.43 13.93 -6.35
CA PHE A 135 4.20 12.97 -7.42
C PHE A 135 2.87 12.22 -7.26
N TRP A 136 2.61 11.66 -6.08
CA TRP A 136 1.39 10.88 -5.84
C TRP A 136 0.13 11.74 -5.69
N ILE A 137 0.25 12.96 -5.13
CA ILE A 137 -0.87 13.91 -5.08
C ILE A 137 -1.25 14.36 -6.51
N ALA A 138 -0.27 14.61 -7.38
CA ALA A 138 -0.53 14.92 -8.79
C ALA A 138 -1.23 13.75 -9.50
N PHE A 139 -0.77 12.51 -9.28
CA PHE A 139 -1.45 11.32 -9.79
C PHE A 139 -2.92 11.23 -9.33
N VAL A 140 -3.21 11.49 -8.05
CA VAL A 140 -4.59 11.46 -7.53
C VAL A 140 -5.46 12.50 -8.23
N ARG A 141 -4.93 13.70 -8.49
CA ARG A 141 -5.64 14.77 -9.22
C ARG A 141 -6.01 14.32 -10.63
N ASP A 142 -5.06 13.75 -11.38
CA ASP A 142 -5.32 13.26 -12.74
C ASP A 142 -6.30 12.08 -12.73
N ALA A 143 -6.17 11.18 -11.73
CA ALA A 143 -7.07 10.07 -11.54
C ALA A 143 -8.50 10.52 -11.16
N ALA A 144 -8.65 11.67 -10.49
CA ALA A 144 -9.95 12.24 -10.19
C ALA A 144 -10.69 12.62 -11.48
N THR A 145 -10.02 13.26 -12.44
CA THR A 145 -10.60 13.57 -13.76
C THR A 145 -11.02 12.30 -14.49
N LEU A 146 -10.13 11.28 -14.53
CA LEU A 146 -10.45 9.99 -15.17
C LEU A 146 -11.73 9.38 -14.55
N ASN A 147 -11.80 9.31 -13.22
CA ASN A 147 -12.90 8.64 -12.54
C ASN A 147 -14.21 9.44 -12.54
N ALA A 148 -14.14 10.77 -12.42
CA ALA A 148 -15.30 11.64 -12.24
C ALA A 148 -15.87 12.18 -13.56
N VAL A 149 -15.02 12.38 -14.57
CA VAL A 149 -15.39 13.01 -15.84
C VAL A 149 -15.31 12.00 -16.97
N ASP A 150 -14.18 11.33 -17.16
CA ASP A 150 -13.96 10.48 -18.32
C ASP A 150 -14.80 9.19 -18.28
N LEU A 151 -14.93 8.61 -17.08
CA LEU A 151 -15.68 7.38 -16.83
C LEU A 151 -17.07 7.62 -16.22
N HIS A 152 -17.62 8.83 -16.38
CA HIS A 152 -18.90 9.21 -15.79
C HIS A 152 -20.05 8.27 -16.17
N SER A 153 -21.04 8.11 -15.27
CA SER A 153 -22.09 7.09 -15.40
C SER A 153 -23.05 7.29 -16.57
N ASP A 154 -23.19 8.52 -17.07
CA ASP A 154 -24.00 8.85 -18.24
C ASP A 154 -23.41 8.36 -19.57
N LYS A 155 -22.11 8.05 -19.59
CA LYS A 155 -21.43 7.52 -20.78
C LYS A 155 -21.73 6.04 -20.94
N ASP A 156 -21.87 5.66 -22.22
CA ASP A 156 -21.98 4.26 -22.63
C ASP A 156 -20.79 3.43 -22.10
N ARG A 157 -21.07 2.15 -21.78
CA ARG A 157 -20.07 1.26 -21.18
C ARG A 157 -18.89 0.98 -22.10
N VAL A 158 -19.12 0.73 -23.38
CA VAL A 158 -18.04 0.46 -24.34
C VAL A 158 -17.21 1.72 -24.55
N VAL A 159 -17.86 2.89 -24.61
CA VAL A 159 -17.16 4.18 -24.66
C VAL A 159 -16.25 4.35 -23.44
N LYS A 160 -16.75 4.08 -22.22
CA LYS A 160 -15.92 4.15 -21.01
C LYS A 160 -14.72 3.22 -21.05
N LEU A 161 -14.90 1.99 -21.53
CA LEU A 161 -13.81 1.01 -21.61
C LEU A 161 -12.75 1.42 -22.64
N ARG A 162 -13.16 1.99 -23.78
CA ARG A 162 -12.23 2.54 -24.78
C ARG A 162 -11.48 3.75 -24.21
N THR A 163 -12.19 4.70 -23.60
CA THR A 163 -11.57 5.84 -22.91
C THR A 163 -10.59 5.40 -21.83
N TYR A 164 -10.91 4.35 -21.07
CA TYR A 164 -9.99 3.77 -20.08
C TYR A 164 -8.74 3.16 -20.76
N ALA A 165 -8.94 2.34 -21.79
CA ALA A 165 -7.85 1.69 -22.51
C ALA A 165 -6.88 2.68 -23.18
N ASP A 166 -7.40 3.81 -23.65
CA ASP A 166 -6.64 4.86 -24.35
C ASP A 166 -6.11 5.95 -23.40
N SER A 167 -6.41 5.85 -22.10
CA SER A 167 -6.01 6.86 -21.11
C SER A 167 -4.48 6.85 -20.89
N PRO A 168 -3.78 8.00 -21.03
CA PRO A 168 -2.35 8.10 -20.72
C PRO A 168 -2.03 7.77 -19.26
N LEU A 169 -2.98 8.02 -18.35
CA LEU A 169 -2.82 7.71 -16.94
C LEU A 169 -2.82 6.20 -16.71
N VAL A 170 -3.74 5.49 -17.37
CA VAL A 170 -3.77 4.02 -17.37
C VAL A 170 -2.52 3.49 -18.04
N ASP A 171 -2.04 4.14 -19.11
CA ASP A 171 -0.81 3.77 -19.81
C ASP A 171 0.41 3.73 -18.87
N ARG A 172 0.62 4.82 -18.13
CA ARG A 172 1.76 5.01 -17.22
C ARG A 172 1.69 4.18 -15.95
N PHE A 173 0.51 4.06 -15.34
CA PHE A 173 0.37 3.52 -13.98
C PHE A 173 -0.21 2.11 -13.94
N GLY A 174 -0.99 1.72 -14.94
CA GLY A 174 -1.52 0.37 -15.06
C GLY A 174 -0.46 -0.69 -15.34
N CYS A 175 -0.95 -1.91 -15.53
CA CYS A 175 -0.21 -3.09 -15.92
C CYS A 175 -0.20 -3.20 -17.45
N SER A 176 0.95 -3.00 -18.07
CA SER A 176 1.08 -2.96 -19.54
C SER A 176 0.70 -4.28 -20.21
N THR A 177 0.93 -5.42 -19.55
CA THR A 177 0.68 -6.75 -20.11
C THR A 177 -0.80 -7.06 -20.28
N VAL A 178 -1.68 -6.59 -19.37
CA VAL A 178 -3.13 -6.80 -19.49
C VAL A 178 -3.80 -5.80 -20.44
N ARG A 179 -3.11 -4.70 -20.77
CA ARG A 179 -3.64 -3.65 -21.65
C ARG A 179 -3.88 -4.15 -23.06
N ALA A 180 -2.93 -4.92 -23.60
CA ALA A 180 -3.09 -5.56 -24.90
C ALA A 180 -4.36 -6.43 -24.91
N THR A 181 -4.61 -7.18 -23.83
CA THR A 181 -5.79 -8.03 -23.72
C THR A 181 -7.10 -7.24 -23.68
N LEU A 182 -7.13 -6.09 -23.00
CA LEU A 182 -8.30 -5.20 -23.03
C LEU A 182 -8.54 -4.64 -24.44
N GLN A 183 -7.49 -4.16 -25.11
CA GLN A 183 -7.60 -3.60 -26.46
C GLN A 183 -8.09 -4.65 -27.47
N ASP A 184 -7.55 -5.87 -27.42
CA ASP A 184 -7.98 -6.96 -28.29
C ASP A 184 -9.43 -7.35 -28.01
N ARG A 185 -9.83 -7.38 -26.73
CA ARG A 185 -11.21 -7.65 -26.34
C ARG A 185 -12.18 -6.59 -26.90
N LEU A 186 -11.80 -5.31 -26.84
CA LEU A 186 -12.61 -4.18 -27.33
C LEU A 186 -12.65 -4.04 -28.87
N ARG A 187 -11.70 -4.65 -29.59
CA ARG A 187 -11.69 -4.73 -31.06
C ARG A 187 -12.59 -5.83 -31.61
N SER A 188 -12.99 -6.79 -30.79
CA SER A 188 -13.83 -7.91 -31.23
C SER A 188 -15.20 -7.43 -31.70
N SER A 189 -15.77 -8.11 -32.71
CA SER A 189 -17.11 -7.79 -33.25
C SER A 189 -18.26 -7.95 -32.24
N TRP A 190 -17.97 -8.50 -31.06
CA TRP A 190 -18.90 -8.73 -29.95
C TRP A 190 -18.77 -7.68 -28.84
N ALA A 191 -18.00 -6.61 -29.04
CA ALA A 191 -17.77 -5.59 -28.03
C ALA A 191 -19.06 -4.94 -27.50
N GLU A 192 -20.09 -4.83 -28.36
CA GLU A 192 -21.40 -4.26 -28.01
C GLU A 192 -22.29 -5.24 -27.22
N GLU A 193 -22.00 -6.54 -27.26
CA GLU A 193 -22.74 -7.60 -26.54
C GLU A 193 -21.99 -8.07 -25.28
N MET A 194 -20.97 -7.34 -24.83
CA MET A 194 -20.14 -7.78 -23.70
C MET A 194 -20.96 -7.79 -22.39
N PRO A 195 -20.97 -8.91 -21.65
CA PRO A 195 -21.70 -8.99 -20.39
C PRO A 195 -21.06 -8.09 -19.33
N GLU A 196 -21.85 -7.60 -18.36
CA GLU A 196 -21.38 -6.69 -17.29
C GLU A 196 -20.26 -7.28 -16.44
N ASP A 197 -20.27 -8.59 -16.27
CA ASP A 197 -19.35 -9.39 -15.48
C ASP A 197 -18.27 -10.10 -16.33
N ASP A 198 -17.93 -9.54 -17.50
CA ASP A 198 -16.85 -10.04 -18.34
C ASP A 198 -15.56 -10.20 -17.52
N GLN A 199 -15.12 -11.46 -17.37
CA GLN A 199 -14.00 -11.83 -16.51
C GLN A 199 -12.68 -11.23 -17.00
N ILE A 200 -12.53 -10.98 -18.31
CA ILE A 200 -11.35 -10.37 -18.89
C ILE A 200 -11.22 -8.93 -18.41
N ILE A 201 -12.31 -8.17 -18.55
CA ILE A 201 -12.37 -6.80 -18.06
C ILE A 201 -12.11 -6.75 -16.56
N LEU A 202 -12.70 -7.66 -15.79
CA LEU A 202 -12.54 -7.68 -14.34
C LEU A 202 -11.06 -7.86 -13.94
N TYR A 203 -10.36 -8.84 -14.54
CA TYR A 203 -8.96 -9.03 -14.17
C TYR A 203 -8.07 -7.88 -14.64
N VAL A 204 -8.38 -7.22 -15.77
CA VAL A 204 -7.61 -6.05 -16.25
C VAL A 204 -7.62 -4.98 -15.16
N PHE A 205 -8.81 -4.61 -14.67
CA PHE A 205 -8.92 -3.62 -13.60
C PHE A 205 -8.22 -4.06 -12.30
N VAL A 206 -8.28 -5.35 -11.96
CA VAL A 206 -7.56 -5.88 -10.78
C VAL A 206 -6.05 -5.76 -10.97
N ALA A 207 -5.52 -6.17 -12.13
CA ALA A 207 -4.10 -6.09 -12.44
C ALA A 207 -3.60 -4.65 -12.46
N ASP A 208 -4.35 -3.72 -13.07
CA ASP A 208 -4.01 -2.30 -13.08
C ASP A 208 -3.96 -1.72 -11.67
N ARG A 209 -4.96 -2.00 -10.83
CA ARG A 209 -4.97 -1.55 -9.42
C ARG A 209 -3.81 -2.13 -8.62
N LEU A 210 -3.51 -3.41 -8.80
CA LEU A 210 -2.38 -4.04 -8.13
C LEU A 210 -1.05 -3.44 -8.62
N ALA A 211 -0.91 -3.15 -9.92
CA ALA A 211 0.26 -2.46 -10.44
C ALA A 211 0.44 -1.09 -9.78
N VAL A 212 -0.63 -0.30 -9.62
CA VAL A 212 -0.56 0.97 -8.87
C VAL A 212 -0.12 0.77 -7.43
N LEU A 213 -0.66 -0.23 -6.71
CA LEU A 213 -0.22 -0.53 -5.34
C LEU A 213 1.26 -0.94 -5.28
N MET A 214 1.73 -1.74 -6.25
CA MET A 214 3.15 -2.10 -6.36
C MET A 214 4.03 -0.88 -6.65
N ARG A 215 3.55 0.06 -7.47
CA ARG A 215 4.23 1.34 -7.74
C ARG A 215 4.31 2.21 -6.47
N ILE A 216 3.23 2.30 -5.69
CA ILE A 216 3.23 3.01 -4.40
C ILE A 216 4.23 2.37 -3.44
N LEU A 217 4.24 1.04 -3.34
CA LEU A 217 5.23 0.32 -2.52
C LEU A 217 6.66 0.61 -2.98
N ALA A 218 6.92 0.65 -4.29
CA ALA A 218 8.24 0.98 -4.83
C ALA A 218 8.70 2.38 -4.42
N TRP A 219 7.81 3.37 -4.46
CA TRP A 219 8.10 4.72 -3.98
C TRP A 219 8.37 4.76 -2.48
N LEU A 220 7.58 4.07 -1.65
CA LEU A 220 7.80 4.01 -0.20
C LEU A 220 9.18 3.45 0.12
N VAL A 221 9.57 2.39 -0.58
CA VAL A 221 10.88 1.76 -0.39
C VAL A 221 12.01 2.64 -0.90
N ALA A 222 11.86 3.25 -2.08
CA ALA A 222 12.86 4.16 -2.63
C ALA A 222 13.10 5.37 -1.72
N ASP A 223 12.02 5.94 -1.21
CA ASP A 223 12.03 7.07 -0.29
C ASP A 223 12.75 6.75 1.02
N MET A 224 12.47 5.58 1.64
CA MET A 224 13.21 5.09 2.81
C MET A 224 14.69 4.80 2.49
N VAL A 225 15.00 4.19 1.34
CA VAL A 225 16.39 3.90 0.93
C VAL A 225 17.20 5.19 0.74
N VAL A 226 16.59 6.23 0.20
CA VAL A 226 17.24 7.54 0.02
C VAL A 226 17.46 8.24 1.37
N ASP A 227 16.56 8.08 2.33
CA ASP A 227 16.74 8.60 3.69
C ASP A 227 17.99 8.00 4.38
N ILE A 228 18.21 6.69 4.21
CA ILE A 228 19.39 5.98 4.78
C ILE A 228 20.58 5.87 3.80
N TRP A 229 20.66 6.77 2.81
CA TRP A 229 21.59 6.62 1.68
C TRP A 229 23.05 6.38 2.07
N GLY A 230 23.53 7.04 3.13
CA GLY A 230 24.92 6.85 3.60
C GLY A 230 25.24 5.43 4.09
N MET A 231 24.24 4.65 4.51
CA MET A 231 24.42 3.22 4.82
C MET A 231 24.45 2.38 3.54
N ILE A 232 23.56 2.69 2.60
CA ILE A 232 23.46 2.01 1.30
C ILE A 232 24.79 2.13 0.52
N GLU A 233 25.43 3.30 0.56
CA GLU A 233 26.73 3.51 -0.06
C GLU A 233 27.85 2.71 0.62
N ARG A 234 27.86 2.69 1.95
CA ARG A 234 28.87 1.98 2.75
C ARG A 234 28.83 0.47 2.50
N ASP A 235 27.62 -0.08 2.34
CA ASP A 235 27.39 -1.51 2.22
C ASP A 235 27.37 -1.98 0.75
N ASN A 236 27.68 -1.10 -0.20
CA ASN A 236 27.63 -1.37 -1.64
C ASN A 236 26.28 -1.92 -2.15
N MET A 237 25.18 -1.38 -1.62
CA MET A 237 23.81 -1.81 -1.94
C MET A 237 23.09 -0.90 -2.94
N GLN A 238 23.81 -0.01 -3.64
CA GLN A 238 23.24 1.02 -4.52
C GLN A 238 22.44 0.45 -5.70
N GLU A 239 22.85 -0.73 -6.18
CA GLU A 239 22.27 -1.41 -7.35
C GLU A 239 21.27 -2.52 -6.97
N ILE A 240 20.98 -2.69 -5.67
CA ILE A 240 20.01 -3.67 -5.21
C ILE A 240 18.62 -3.04 -5.23
N ILE A 241 17.67 -3.75 -5.83
CA ILE A 241 16.24 -3.46 -5.69
C ILE A 241 15.74 -4.20 -4.45
N PRO A 242 15.37 -3.53 -3.35
CA PRO A 242 14.85 -4.21 -2.18
C PRO A 242 13.58 -4.99 -2.53
N PHE A 243 13.32 -6.09 -1.81
CA PHE A 243 12.15 -6.97 -2.00
C PHE A 243 12.05 -7.69 -3.34
N ASP A 244 13.00 -7.53 -4.27
CA ASP A 244 12.94 -8.18 -5.57
C ASP A 244 12.83 -9.71 -5.46
N ASP A 245 13.62 -10.31 -4.57
CA ASP A 245 13.58 -11.75 -4.26
C ASP A 245 12.26 -12.23 -3.63
N VAL A 246 11.47 -11.31 -3.04
CA VAL A 246 10.18 -11.62 -2.40
C VAL A 246 9.05 -11.56 -3.43
N LEU A 247 9.24 -10.86 -4.55
CA LEU A 247 8.23 -10.79 -5.61
C LEU A 247 8.02 -12.18 -6.25
N PRO A 248 6.76 -12.62 -6.43
CA PRO A 248 6.46 -13.81 -7.20
C PRO A 248 7.16 -13.82 -8.56
N SER A 249 7.86 -14.91 -8.84
CA SER A 249 8.55 -15.16 -10.10
C SER A 249 8.47 -16.63 -10.44
N ILE A 250 8.43 -16.97 -11.74
CA ILE A 250 8.47 -18.36 -12.17
C ILE A 250 9.92 -18.82 -12.17
N ASP A 251 10.22 -19.87 -11.42
CA ASP A 251 11.52 -20.50 -11.46
C ASP A 251 11.72 -21.17 -12.83
N PRO A 252 12.78 -20.82 -13.59
CA PRO A 252 13.03 -21.41 -14.90
C PRO A 252 13.20 -22.93 -14.87
N ALA A 253 13.73 -23.49 -13.77
CA ALA A 253 14.03 -24.91 -13.63
C ALA A 253 12.79 -25.72 -13.27
N THR A 254 11.97 -25.26 -12.32
CA THR A 254 10.78 -25.99 -11.87
C THR A 254 9.52 -25.63 -12.66
N ARG A 255 9.51 -24.47 -13.33
CA ARG A 255 8.32 -23.84 -13.95
C ARG A 255 7.20 -23.54 -12.95
N GLU A 256 7.52 -23.53 -11.66
CA GLU A 256 6.59 -23.19 -10.59
C GLU A 256 6.83 -21.76 -10.10
N TRP A 257 5.79 -21.18 -9.51
CA TRP A 257 5.92 -19.89 -8.84
C TRP A 257 6.76 -20.03 -7.57
N SER A 258 7.68 -19.09 -7.38
CA SER A 258 8.33 -18.86 -6.10
C SER A 258 7.28 -18.47 -5.05
N ASN A 259 7.50 -18.89 -3.80
CA ASN A 259 6.61 -18.56 -2.68
C ASN A 259 7.14 -17.31 -1.95
N PRO A 260 6.46 -16.15 -2.04
CA PRO A 260 6.91 -14.91 -1.39
C PRO A 260 7.10 -15.03 0.12
N MET A 261 6.23 -15.77 0.81
CA MET A 261 6.34 -15.99 2.25
C MET A 261 7.60 -16.79 2.59
N THR A 262 7.91 -17.84 1.81
CA THR A 262 9.16 -18.60 1.96
C THR A 262 10.37 -17.69 1.78
N ARG A 263 10.38 -16.85 0.73
CA ARG A 263 11.48 -15.90 0.46
C ARG A 263 11.67 -14.88 1.58
N ALA A 264 10.58 -14.32 2.10
CA ALA A 264 10.64 -13.41 3.25
C ALA A 264 11.21 -14.09 4.51
N LEU A 265 10.82 -15.35 4.78
CA LEU A 265 11.37 -16.13 5.90
C LEU A 265 12.85 -16.49 5.69
N GLU A 266 13.27 -16.81 4.47
CA GLU A 266 14.68 -17.05 4.15
C GLU A 266 15.53 -15.80 4.37
N GLN A 267 15.06 -14.64 3.94
CA GLN A 267 15.73 -13.36 4.19
C GLN A 267 15.85 -13.08 5.70
N LEU A 268 14.77 -13.28 6.46
CA LEU A 268 14.80 -13.10 7.91
C LEU A 268 15.77 -14.10 8.59
N ALA A 269 15.77 -15.36 8.16
CA ALA A 269 16.66 -16.38 8.70
C ALA A 269 18.15 -16.04 8.48
N LYS A 270 18.51 -15.50 7.30
CA LYS A 270 19.88 -15.07 7.00
C LYS A 270 20.39 -14.03 8.00
N ARG A 271 19.53 -13.11 8.46
CA ARG A 271 19.89 -12.09 9.48
C ARG A 271 20.27 -12.70 10.82
N ALA A 272 19.70 -13.85 11.17
CA ALA A 272 20.05 -14.62 12.36
C ALA A 272 21.17 -15.67 12.12
N GLY A 273 21.92 -15.57 11.01
CA GLY A 273 23.07 -16.46 10.75
C GLY A 273 22.73 -17.81 10.12
N TRP A 274 21.54 -17.97 9.54
CA TRP A 274 21.19 -19.19 8.80
C TRP A 274 22.06 -19.37 7.55
N LYS A 275 22.66 -20.57 7.40
CA LYS A 275 23.60 -20.92 6.32
C LYS A 275 23.03 -21.84 5.23
N GLY A 276 21.73 -22.16 5.25
CA GLY A 276 21.12 -23.03 4.23
C GLY A 276 21.17 -24.54 4.50
N ASN A 277 21.79 -24.99 5.60
CA ASN A 277 21.94 -26.44 5.91
C ASN A 277 20.61 -27.16 6.23
N GLN A 278 19.54 -26.41 6.47
CA GLN A 278 18.19 -26.89 6.75
C GLN A 278 17.18 -25.86 6.25
N ARG A 279 15.89 -26.20 6.19
CA ARG A 279 14.85 -25.24 5.81
C ARG A 279 14.81 -24.04 6.76
N ALA A 280 14.62 -22.84 6.22
CA ALA A 280 14.51 -21.60 7.01
C ALA A 280 13.43 -21.68 8.10
N ILE A 281 12.27 -22.30 7.81
CA ILE A 281 11.20 -22.49 8.81
C ILE A 281 11.60 -23.38 9.99
N THR A 282 12.50 -24.35 9.78
CA THR A 282 12.98 -25.21 10.87
C THR A 282 13.94 -24.43 11.74
N PHE A 283 14.87 -23.70 11.11
CA PHE A 283 15.81 -22.83 11.81
C PHE A 283 15.10 -21.75 12.63
N LEU A 284 14.23 -20.97 11.99
CA LEU A 284 13.47 -19.89 12.63
C LEU A 284 12.52 -20.42 13.70
N GLY A 285 11.89 -21.58 13.47
CA GLY A 285 11.01 -22.19 14.46
C GLY A 285 11.75 -22.57 15.74
N SER A 286 12.90 -23.24 15.61
CA SER A 286 13.75 -23.56 16.77
C SER A 286 14.34 -22.32 17.44
N LEU A 287 14.74 -21.31 16.66
CA LEU A 287 15.19 -20.03 17.21
C LEU A 287 14.07 -19.36 18.02
N TRP A 288 12.85 -19.35 17.48
CA TRP A 288 11.71 -18.74 18.14
C TRP A 288 11.29 -19.49 19.41
N ASP A 289 11.31 -20.82 19.41
CA ASP A 289 11.05 -21.64 20.60
C ASP A 289 12.07 -21.34 21.72
N ARG A 290 13.35 -21.12 21.40
CA ARG A 290 14.40 -20.80 22.41
C ARG A 290 14.18 -19.47 23.12
N HIS A 291 13.57 -18.50 22.44
CA HIS A 291 13.34 -17.15 22.94
C HIS A 291 11.91 -16.94 23.46
N ASP A 292 11.10 -18.02 23.58
CA ASP A 292 9.73 -17.95 24.09
C ASP A 292 9.71 -18.20 25.61
N PRO A 293 9.48 -17.16 26.45
CA PRO A 293 9.45 -17.31 27.90
C PRO A 293 8.23 -18.13 28.40
N GLU A 294 7.20 -18.32 27.56
CA GLU A 294 5.98 -19.06 27.92
C GLU A 294 6.11 -20.58 27.70
N GLY A 295 7.24 -21.06 27.16
CA GLY A 295 7.54 -22.49 27.08
C GLY A 295 6.51 -23.30 26.26
N LYS A 296 6.20 -22.85 25.04
CA LYS A 296 5.33 -23.63 24.14
C LYS A 296 5.97 -24.97 23.77
N GLU A 297 5.12 -25.94 23.40
CA GLU A 297 5.56 -27.28 22.98
C GLU A 297 6.64 -27.17 21.89
N PRO A 298 7.79 -27.88 22.03
CA PRO A 298 8.85 -27.86 21.05
C PRO A 298 8.35 -28.13 19.63
N GLY A 299 8.70 -27.28 18.66
CA GLY A 299 8.29 -27.41 17.26
C GLY A 299 6.91 -26.85 16.93
N SER A 300 6.18 -26.30 17.91
CA SER A 300 4.92 -25.58 17.67
C SER A 300 5.11 -24.35 16.77
N ARG A 301 6.25 -23.64 16.91
CA ARG A 301 6.61 -22.49 16.06
C ARG A 301 6.96 -22.92 14.65
N THR A 302 7.74 -23.99 14.47
CA THR A 302 8.02 -24.58 13.14
C THR A 302 6.73 -24.97 12.41
N ARG A 303 5.75 -25.55 13.13
CA ARG A 303 4.43 -25.88 12.57
C ARG A 303 3.66 -24.61 12.16
N SER A 304 3.76 -23.55 12.94
CA SER A 304 3.15 -22.25 12.63
C SER A 304 3.74 -21.64 11.37
N LEU A 305 5.07 -21.58 11.24
CA LEU A 305 5.76 -21.08 10.06
C LEU A 305 5.40 -21.88 8.80
N ARG A 306 5.30 -23.21 8.92
CA ARG A 306 4.84 -24.08 7.83
C ARG A 306 3.41 -23.73 7.38
N ASN A 307 2.52 -23.44 8.33
CA ASN A 307 1.15 -23.04 7.99
C ASN A 307 1.14 -21.71 7.24
N TRP A 308 2.06 -20.79 7.53
CA TRP A 308 2.17 -19.51 6.83
C TRP A 308 2.60 -19.72 5.37
N GLU A 309 3.65 -20.50 5.12
CA GLU A 309 4.07 -20.84 3.76
C GLU A 309 2.97 -21.54 2.95
N GLN A 310 2.19 -22.40 3.61
CA GLN A 310 1.11 -23.17 2.99
C GLN A 310 -0.24 -22.44 2.95
N ARG A 311 -0.33 -21.23 3.52
CA ARG A 311 -1.58 -20.47 3.73
C ARG A 311 -2.70 -21.29 4.37
N ARG A 312 -2.34 -22.05 5.41
CA ARG A 312 -3.27 -22.87 6.20
C ARG A 312 -3.58 -22.21 7.53
N LYS A 313 -4.77 -22.51 8.07
CA LYS A 313 -5.23 -22.03 9.39
C LYS A 313 -5.40 -20.51 9.50
N GLY A 314 -5.70 -19.85 8.38
CA GLY A 314 -5.93 -18.41 8.31
C GLY A 314 -4.63 -17.60 8.25
N ARG A 315 -4.80 -16.28 8.11
CA ARG A 315 -3.69 -15.34 7.95
C ARG A 315 -3.06 -15.02 9.32
N PRO A 316 -1.73 -14.85 9.41
CA PRO A 316 -1.08 -14.50 10.68
C PRO A 316 -1.43 -13.08 11.11
N LYS A 317 -1.62 -12.88 12.42
CA LYS A 317 -1.73 -11.54 13.02
C LYS A 317 -0.39 -10.81 12.94
N PHE A 318 -0.43 -9.49 12.82
CA PHE A 318 0.80 -8.69 12.67
C PHE A 318 1.70 -8.79 13.90
N GLU A 319 1.15 -8.83 15.11
CA GLU A 319 1.89 -8.98 16.37
C GLU A 319 2.68 -10.29 16.42
N THR A 320 2.21 -11.31 15.69
CA THR A 320 2.91 -12.59 15.58
C THR A 320 4.15 -12.48 14.69
N PHE A 321 4.11 -11.65 13.64
CA PHE A 321 5.30 -11.30 12.87
C PHE A 321 6.27 -10.46 13.68
N VAL A 322 5.77 -9.48 14.44
CA VAL A 322 6.59 -8.68 15.37
C VAL A 322 7.32 -9.57 16.37
N GLY A 323 6.63 -10.58 16.93
CA GLY A 323 7.24 -11.54 17.85
C GLY A 323 8.41 -12.31 17.24
N LEU A 324 8.23 -12.86 16.03
CA LEU A 324 9.30 -13.57 15.32
C LEU A 324 10.45 -12.63 14.92
N ALA A 325 10.12 -11.46 14.37
CA ALA A 325 11.08 -10.46 13.97
C ALA A 325 11.94 -10.02 15.16
N ARG A 326 11.32 -9.78 16.32
CA ARG A 326 12.03 -9.39 17.54
C ARG A 326 13.05 -10.45 17.94
N THR A 327 12.67 -11.72 17.91
CA THR A 327 13.59 -12.83 18.21
C THR A 327 14.80 -12.81 17.27
N VAL A 328 14.57 -12.63 15.97
CA VAL A 328 15.65 -12.58 14.97
C VAL A 328 16.56 -11.37 15.18
N THR A 329 15.97 -10.19 15.43
CA THR A 329 16.72 -8.96 15.67
C THR A 329 17.58 -9.05 16.94
N VAL A 330 17.08 -9.71 18.00
CA VAL A 330 17.87 -10.03 19.20
C VAL A 330 19.03 -10.96 18.87
N GLU A 331 18.77 -12.07 18.17
CA GLU A 331 19.82 -13.03 17.79
C GLU A 331 20.89 -12.35 16.91
N GLN A 332 20.49 -11.52 15.95
CA GLN A 332 21.40 -10.76 15.08
C GLN A 332 22.31 -9.83 15.89
N ALA A 333 21.78 -9.14 16.90
CA ALA A 333 22.55 -8.27 17.78
C ALA A 333 23.60 -9.07 18.57
N LEU A 334 23.18 -10.21 19.15
CA LEU A 334 24.06 -11.10 19.91
C LEU A 334 25.18 -11.66 19.02
N LEU A 335 24.88 -12.06 17.78
CA LEU A 335 25.89 -12.53 16.82
C LEU A 335 26.90 -11.44 16.43
N SER A 336 26.50 -10.17 16.53
CA SER A 336 27.35 -9.01 16.21
C SER A 336 28.06 -8.43 17.44
N ASN A 337 27.90 -9.05 18.62
CA ASN A 337 28.35 -8.51 19.92
C ASN A 337 27.82 -7.10 20.23
N GLU A 338 26.58 -6.82 19.81
CA GLU A 338 25.90 -5.54 20.01
C GLU A 338 24.74 -5.68 21.01
N SER A 339 24.32 -4.55 21.60
CA SER A 339 23.13 -4.54 22.45
C SER A 339 21.85 -4.82 21.64
N PRO A 340 20.92 -5.65 22.16
CA PRO A 340 19.61 -5.85 21.57
C PRO A 340 18.64 -4.69 21.85
N GLU A 341 18.98 -3.76 22.75
CA GLU A 341 18.12 -2.62 23.10
C GLU A 341 18.00 -1.61 21.95
N GLY A 342 16.85 -0.93 21.84
CA GLY A 342 16.62 0.15 20.87
C GLY A 342 16.36 -0.30 19.43
N ARG A 343 16.15 -1.60 19.17
CA ARG A 343 15.95 -2.15 17.82
C ARG A 343 14.48 -2.30 17.40
N ASP A 344 13.59 -1.48 17.96
CA ASP A 344 12.16 -1.55 17.69
C ASP A 344 11.86 -1.24 16.21
N TYR A 345 12.53 -0.24 15.64
CA TYR A 345 12.34 0.12 14.23
C TYR A 345 12.70 -1.03 13.28
N ASP A 346 13.87 -1.66 13.46
CA ASP A 346 14.28 -2.79 12.63
C ASP A 346 13.34 -4.00 12.82
N THR A 347 12.92 -4.27 14.06
CA THR A 347 11.92 -5.31 14.35
C THR A 347 10.61 -5.07 13.60
N TRP A 348 10.08 -3.84 13.62
CA TRP A 348 8.88 -3.46 12.89
C TRP A 348 9.06 -3.56 11.38
N MET A 349 10.22 -3.14 10.86
CA MET A 349 10.56 -3.26 9.44
C MET A 349 10.54 -4.72 8.99
N GLN A 350 11.20 -5.62 9.72
CA GLN A 350 11.20 -7.05 9.38
C GLN A 350 9.80 -7.67 9.46
N ALA A 351 8.98 -7.27 10.45
CA ALA A 351 7.59 -7.71 10.52
C ALA A 351 6.75 -7.22 9.33
N ALA A 352 7.01 -6.00 8.83
CA ALA A 352 6.39 -5.47 7.63
C ALA A 352 6.80 -6.26 6.38
N ILE A 353 8.07 -6.66 6.26
CA ILE A 353 8.55 -7.52 5.16
C ILE A 353 7.84 -8.88 5.17
N LEU A 354 7.66 -9.48 6.35
CA LEU A 354 6.87 -10.72 6.48
C LEU A 354 5.41 -10.50 6.05
N ARG A 355 4.79 -9.36 6.40
CA ARG A 355 3.43 -9.02 5.93
C ARG A 355 3.38 -8.85 4.41
N ILE A 356 4.40 -8.26 3.79
CA ILE A 356 4.50 -8.14 2.33
C ILE A 356 4.57 -9.54 1.70
N GLY A 357 5.49 -10.40 2.17
CA GLY A 357 5.61 -11.78 1.66
C GLY A 357 4.33 -12.59 1.83
N GLU A 358 3.65 -12.46 2.97
CA GLU A 358 2.36 -13.11 3.20
C GLU A 358 1.27 -12.59 2.25
N THR A 359 1.16 -11.28 2.09
CA THR A 359 0.16 -10.64 1.23
C THR A 359 0.38 -10.98 -0.25
N LEU A 360 1.63 -10.97 -0.72
CA LEU A 360 1.98 -11.37 -2.07
C LEU A 360 1.67 -12.86 -2.33
N SER A 361 1.82 -13.72 -1.31
CA SER A 361 1.43 -15.12 -1.41
C SER A 361 -0.09 -15.29 -1.57
N GLU A 362 -0.90 -14.50 -0.87
CA GLU A 362 -2.36 -14.48 -1.02
C GLU A 362 -2.79 -13.92 -2.38
N LEU A 363 -2.16 -12.83 -2.83
CA LEU A 363 -2.42 -12.22 -4.14
C LEU A 363 -2.11 -13.20 -5.27
N LEU A 364 -0.95 -13.85 -5.25
CA LEU A 364 -0.56 -14.81 -6.27
C LEU A 364 -1.60 -15.93 -6.43
N HIS A 365 -2.11 -16.49 -5.33
CA HIS A 365 -3.15 -17.52 -5.41
C HIS A 365 -4.50 -17.00 -5.84
N SER A 366 -4.87 -15.80 -5.40
CA SER A 366 -6.11 -15.17 -5.84
C SER A 366 -6.07 -14.93 -7.36
N LEU A 367 -4.98 -14.37 -7.88
CA LEU A 367 -4.78 -14.13 -9.32
C LEU A 367 -4.76 -15.45 -10.12
N THR A 368 -4.05 -16.47 -9.63
CA THR A 368 -4.02 -17.78 -10.28
C THR A 368 -5.41 -18.43 -10.31
N ARG A 369 -6.17 -18.33 -9.21
CA ARG A 369 -7.56 -18.85 -9.13
C ARG A 369 -8.53 -18.08 -10.01
N MET A 370 -8.29 -16.79 -10.20
CA MET A 370 -9.05 -15.96 -11.15
C MET A 370 -8.70 -16.27 -12.61
N GLY A 371 -7.70 -17.10 -12.87
CA GLY A 371 -7.27 -17.43 -14.24
C GLY A 371 -6.41 -16.35 -14.89
N VAL A 372 -5.82 -15.44 -14.11
CA VAL A 372 -4.90 -14.43 -14.64
C VAL A 372 -3.65 -15.13 -15.17
N GLU A 373 -3.33 -14.87 -16.44
CA GLU A 373 -2.19 -15.50 -17.09
C GLU A 373 -0.86 -15.14 -16.42
N ALA A 374 0.08 -16.08 -16.47
CA ALA A 374 1.36 -15.92 -15.79
C ALA A 374 2.12 -14.67 -16.20
N HIS A 375 2.12 -14.35 -17.50
CA HIS A 375 2.79 -13.16 -18.03
C HIS A 375 2.16 -11.86 -17.50
N CYS A 376 0.85 -11.85 -17.25
CA CYS A 376 0.15 -10.73 -16.62
C CYS A 376 0.53 -10.57 -15.14
N ILE A 377 0.61 -11.68 -14.41
CA ILE A 377 1.07 -11.67 -13.01
C ILE A 377 2.51 -11.13 -12.93
N THR A 378 3.40 -11.57 -13.82
CA THR A 378 4.76 -11.04 -13.94
C THR A 378 4.74 -9.54 -14.24
N GLY A 379 3.90 -9.07 -15.16
CA GLY A 379 3.75 -7.65 -15.47
C GLY A 379 3.31 -6.79 -14.28
N ILE A 380 2.47 -7.31 -13.38
CA ILE A 380 2.12 -6.63 -12.12
C ILE A 380 3.35 -6.48 -11.22
N MET A 381 4.17 -7.53 -11.10
CA MET A 381 5.39 -7.48 -10.28
C MET A 381 6.47 -6.59 -10.89
N ASP A 382 6.58 -6.56 -12.21
CA ASP A 382 7.54 -5.70 -12.91
C ASP A 382 7.23 -4.21 -12.74
N ALA A 383 5.97 -3.84 -12.49
CA ALA A 383 5.60 -2.47 -12.13
C ALA A 383 6.39 -1.98 -10.91
N TYR A 384 6.64 -2.84 -9.91
CA TYR A 384 7.49 -2.49 -8.76
C TYR A 384 8.93 -2.17 -9.20
N ARG A 385 9.56 -3.07 -9.97
CA ARG A 385 10.97 -2.95 -10.38
C ARG A 385 11.21 -1.71 -11.25
N GLN A 386 10.29 -1.44 -12.17
CA GLN A 386 10.35 -0.28 -13.05
C GLN A 386 10.17 1.01 -12.25
N GLU A 387 9.16 1.04 -11.37
CA GLU A 387 8.85 2.23 -10.59
C GLU A 387 9.90 2.53 -9.54
N TYR A 388 10.53 1.50 -8.94
CA TYR A 388 11.61 1.71 -7.98
C TYR A 388 12.77 2.48 -8.63
N ARG A 389 13.19 2.08 -9.84
CA ARG A 389 14.24 2.78 -10.61
C ARG A 389 13.81 4.22 -10.94
N PHE A 390 12.55 4.40 -11.32
CA PHE A 390 11.99 5.73 -11.60
C PHE A 390 12.01 6.63 -10.36
N ALA A 391 11.51 6.14 -9.23
CA ALA A 391 11.48 6.85 -7.96
C ALA A 391 12.90 7.21 -7.48
N ARG A 392 13.84 6.27 -7.55
CA ARG A 392 15.27 6.48 -7.25
C ARG A 392 15.86 7.61 -8.09
N LYS A 393 15.57 7.64 -9.40
CA LYS A 393 15.99 8.74 -10.28
C LYS A 393 15.35 10.07 -9.89
N ALA A 394 14.04 10.07 -9.62
CA ALA A 394 13.30 11.28 -9.23
C ALA A 394 13.79 11.86 -7.88
N LEU A 395 14.22 11.00 -6.97
CA LEU A 395 14.81 11.37 -5.66
C LEU A 395 16.32 11.70 -5.75
N GLY A 396 16.88 11.81 -6.96
CA GLY A 396 18.27 12.22 -7.17
C GLY A 396 19.32 11.14 -6.89
N LYS A 397 18.92 9.88 -6.76
CA LYS A 397 19.81 8.73 -6.52
C LYS A 397 19.56 7.63 -7.58
N PRO A 398 19.81 7.89 -8.87
CA PRO A 398 19.53 6.92 -9.93
C PRO A 398 20.37 5.64 -9.74
N MET A 399 19.79 4.50 -10.14
CA MET A 399 20.54 3.26 -10.31
C MET A 399 21.28 3.30 -11.65
N SER A 400 22.38 2.54 -11.76
CA SER A 400 23.10 2.42 -13.02
C SER A 400 22.19 1.81 -14.08
N SER A 401 22.14 2.42 -15.26
CA SER A 401 21.39 1.88 -16.40
C SER A 401 22.00 0.52 -16.79
N SER A 402 21.28 -0.55 -16.47
CA SER A 402 21.51 -1.90 -17.03
C SER A 402 20.48 -2.19 -18.11
#